data_AF-A0A1B7L3Z0-F1
#
_entry.id   AF-A0A1B7L3Z0-F1
#
_cell.length_a   1.000
_cell.length_b   1.000
_cell.length_c   1.000
_cell.angle_alpha   90.00
_cell.angle_beta   90.00
_cell.angle_gamma   90.00
#
_symmetry.space_group_name_H-M   'P 1'
#
loop_
_entity.id
_entity.type
_entity.pdbx_description
1 polymer ?
#
loop_
_entity_poly.entity_id
_entity_poly.type
_entity_poly.pdbx_seq_one_letter_code
_entity_poly.pdbx_strand_id
1 'polypeptide(L)' 'MAAQCLGQVTRRYNTRPDTVIFDAPEAFQRSYEIRGATQRHERFTCTFDDTGKFVSLSMR' A
#
# COMPACT_ATOMS: atom_id res chain seq x y z
N MET A 1 6.39 -7.06 -2.45
CA MET A 1 5.38 -6.32 -1.66
C MET A 1 5.07 -4.94 -2.27
N ALA A 2 6.02 -4.00 -2.35
CA ALA A 2 5.76 -2.63 -2.85
C ALA A 2 5.13 -2.58 -4.26
N ALA A 3 5.67 -3.29 -5.24
CA ALA A 3 5.08 -3.33 -6.59
C ALA A 3 3.65 -3.92 -6.62
N GLN A 4 3.36 -4.90 -5.76
CA GLN A 4 2.02 -5.47 -5.63
C GLN A 4 1.07 -4.48 -4.96
N CYS A 5 1.53 -3.75 -3.94
CA CYS A 5 0.78 -2.65 -3.34
C CYS A 5 0.46 -1.56 -4.36
N LEU A 6 1.46 -1.14 -5.16
CA LEU A 6 1.29 -0.17 -6.24
C LEU A 6 0.21 -0.60 -7.24
N GLY A 7 0.23 -1.87 -7.66
CA GLY A 7 -0.79 -2.43 -8.55
C GLY A 7 -2.20 -2.41 -7.95
N GLN A 8 -2.32 -2.70 -6.65
CA GLN A 8 -3.61 -2.65 -5.95
C GLN A 8 -4.13 -1.22 -5.80
N VAL A 9 -3.27 -0.28 -5.43
CA VAL A 9 -3.59 1.14 -5.27
C VAL A 9 -4.02 1.76 -6.60
N THR A 10 -3.25 1.55 -7.66
CA THR A 10 -3.54 2.08 -9.00
C THR A 10 -4.84 1.51 -9.57
N ARG A 11 -5.07 0.20 -9.41
CA ARG A 11 -6.32 -0.45 -9.86
C ARG A 11 -7.53 -0.02 -9.04
N ARG A 12 -7.45 0.00 -7.71
CA ARG A 12 -8.59 0.23 -6.83
C ARG A 12 -9.02 1.70 -6.79
N TYR A 13 -8.06 2.61 -6.83
CA TYR A 13 -8.31 4.05 -6.67
C TYR A 13 -8.17 4.83 -7.98
N ASN A 14 -7.93 4.14 -9.09
CA ASN A 14 -7.76 4.76 -10.41
C ASN A 14 -6.72 5.90 -10.39
N THR A 15 -5.63 5.70 -9.66
CA THR A 15 -4.50 6.64 -9.58
C THR A 15 -3.39 6.17 -10.50
N ARG A 16 -2.60 7.11 -11.03
CA ARG A 16 -1.42 6.77 -11.82
C ARG A 16 -0.29 6.25 -10.92
N PRO A 17 0.54 5.30 -11.38
CA PRO A 17 1.60 4.72 -10.56
C PRO A 17 2.68 5.72 -10.15
N ASP A 18 3.00 6.67 -11.03
CA ASP A 18 4.01 7.73 -10.85
C ASP A 18 3.61 8.79 -9.83
N THR A 19 2.33 8.82 -9.42
CA THR A 19 1.81 9.77 -8.43
C THR A 19 1.63 9.17 -7.04
N VAL A 20 1.99 7.90 -6.86
CA VAL A 20 1.94 7.21 -5.57
C VAL A 20 3.27 7.38 -4.86
N ILE A 21 3.22 7.91 -3.63
CA ILE A 21 4.39 8.06 -2.77
C ILE A 21 4.29 7.02 -1.66
N PHE A 22 5.32 6.19 -1.51
CA PHE A 22 5.42 5.20 -0.44
C PHE A 22 6.20 5.74 0.74
N ASP A 23 5.73 5.44 1.93
CA ASP A 23 6.48 5.59 3.17
C ASP A 23 7.41 4.39 3.38
N ALA A 24 8.27 4.47 4.41
CA ALA A 24 9.07 3.33 4.82
C ALA A 24 8.16 2.15 5.22
N PRO A 25 8.45 0.93 4.75
CA PRO A 25 7.71 -0.25 5.18
C PRO A 25 7.91 -0.49 6.67
N GLU A 26 6.83 -0.81 7.38
CA GLU A 26 6.85 -1.08 8.82
C GLU A 26 6.35 -2.51 9.10
N ALA A 27 7.07 -3.23 9.97
CA ALA A 27 6.57 -4.47 10.52
C ALA A 27 5.57 -4.16 11.64
N PHE A 28 4.37 -4.73 11.55
CA PHE A 28 3.33 -4.55 12.54
C PHE A 28 2.86 -5.93 13.05
N GLN A 29 3.29 -6.28 14.26
CA GLN A 29 3.03 -7.59 14.89
C GLN A 29 3.47 -8.76 13.98
N ARG A 30 2.52 -9.45 13.33
CA ARG A 30 2.74 -10.56 12.38
C ARG A 30 2.39 -10.19 10.93
N SER A 31 2.46 -8.91 10.59
CA SER A 31 2.18 -8.40 9.27
C SER A 31 3.22 -7.38 8.85
N TYR A 32 3.33 -7.18 7.54
CA TYR A 32 4.07 -6.08 6.97
C TYR A 32 3.09 -5.06 6.42
N GLU A 33 3.29 -3.80 6.78
CA GLU A 33 2.50 -2.69 6.27
C GLU A 33 3.35 -1.84 5.33
N ILE A 34 2.78 -1.53 4.17
CA ILE A 34 3.30 -0.48 3.29
C ILE A 34 2.27 0.63 3.27
N ARG A 35 2.67 1.79 3.76
CA ARG A 35 1.83 2.99 3.78
C ARG A 35 2.27 3.95 2.67
N GLY A 36 1.40 4.88 2.34
CA GLY A 36 1.70 5.91 1.38
C GLY A 36 0.52 6.83 1.14
N ALA A 37 0.67 7.71 0.15
CA ALA A 37 -0.37 8.64 -0.25
C ALA A 37 -0.52 8.70 -1.78
N THR A 38 -1.74 8.97 -2.24
CA THR A 38 -2.03 9.33 -3.64
C THR A 38 -1.73 10.81 -3.89
N GLN A 39 -1.79 11.23 -5.16
CA GLN A 39 -1.70 12.66 -5.53
C GLN A 39 -2.72 13.56 -4.82
N ARG A 40 -3.84 12.97 -4.38
CA ARG A 40 -4.90 13.69 -3.66
C ARG A 40 -4.68 13.74 -2.16
N HIS A 41 -3.48 13.38 -1.69
CA HIS A 41 -3.11 13.25 -0.28
C HIS A 41 -3.97 12.24 0.50
N GLU A 42 -4.65 11.33 -0.20
CA GLU A 42 -5.40 10.25 0.43
C GLU A 42 -4.40 9.19 0.90
N ARG A 43 -4.37 8.91 2.20
CA ARG A 43 -3.45 7.91 2.74
C ARG A 43 -4.00 6.52 2.50
N PHE A 44 -3.10 5.57 2.27
CA PHE A 44 -3.45 4.17 2.16
C PHE A 44 -2.48 3.30 2.94
N THR A 45 -2.95 2.11 3.29
CA THR A 45 -2.14 1.04 3.87
C THR A 45 -2.42 -0.25 3.12
N CYS A 46 -1.37 -0.84 2.54
CA CYS A 46 -1.35 -2.23 2.11
C CYS A 46 -0.83 -3.10 3.25
N THR A 47 -1.59 -4.12 3.60
CA THR A 47 -1.19 -5.11 4.61
C THR A 47 -0.85 -6.43 3.94
N PHE A 48 0.27 -7.02 4.37
CA PHE A 48 0.74 -8.33 3.97
C PHE A 48 0.86 -9.21 5.21
N ASP A 49 0.57 -10.51 5.10
CA ASP A 49 0.84 -11.45 6.20
C ASP A 49 2.35 -11.67 6.41
N ASP A 50 2.71 -12.48 7.40
CA ASP A 50 4.09 -12.80 7.74
C ASP A 50 4.87 -13.54 6.63
N THR A 51 4.16 -14.10 5.65
CA THR A 51 4.75 -14.70 4.44
C THR A 51 4.94 -13.70 3.30
N GLY A 52 4.45 -12.46 3.47
CA GLY A 52 4.49 -11.42 2.45
C GLY A 52 3.37 -11.51 1.41
N LYS A 53 2.33 -12.32 1.66
CA LYS A 53 1.14 -12.39 0.79
C LYS A 53 0.23 -11.21 1.06
N PHE A 54 -0.27 -10.59 0.00
CA PHE A 54 -1.22 -9.47 0.10
C PHE A 54 -2.51 -9.91 0.81
N VAL A 55 -2.89 -9.16 1.84
CA VAL A 55 -4.11 -9.39 2.63
C VAL A 55 -5.16 -8.34 2.32
N SER A 56 -4.81 -7.06 2.42
CA SER A 56 -5.78 -5.98 2.27
C SER A 56 -5.15 -4.67 1.81
N LEU A 57 -6.01 -3.80 1.25
CA LEU A 57 -5.72 -2.41 0.94
C LEU A 57 -6.83 -1.56 1.55
N SER A 58 -6.45 -0.61 2.40
CA SER A 58 -7.37 0.33 3.05
C SER A 58 -6.93 1.77 2.79
N MET A 59 -7.91 2.67 2.69
CA MET A 59 -7.70 4.12 2.68
C MET A 59 -8.03 4.67 4.07
N ARG A 60 -7.28 5.67 4.52
CA ARG A 60 -7.49 6.37 5.80
C ARG A 60 -7.41 7.88 5.61
#